data_AF-A0AAJ2GW10-F1
#
_entry.id   AF-A0AAJ2GW10-F1
#
_cell.length_a   1.000
_cell.length_b   1.000
_cell.length_c   1.000
_cell.angle_alpha   90.00
_cell.angle_beta   90.00
_cell.angle_gamma   90.00
#
_symmetry.space_group_name_H-M   'P 1'
#
loop_
_entity.id
_entity.type
_entity.pdbx_description
1 polymer ?
#
loop_
_entity_poly.entity_id
_entity_poly.type
_entity_poly.pdbx_seq_one_letter_code
_entity_poly.pdbx_strand_id
1 'polypeptide(L)'
;MLAPSKKLKLRPVLVENPFHSRAHPSDTTNPRDVVAMMNVRESAITTMAARGVLDSAQVAAATRFRVLWEAMDGKGTGAIDYGRERVDGGKARDQITRVRRRPSSSA
;
A
#
# COMPACT_ATOMS: atom_id res chain seq x y z
N MET A 1 -31.51 -1.72 -10.50
CA MET A 1 -30.22 -1.68 -11.22
C MET A 1 -29.43 -0.49 -10.72
N LEU A 2 -28.29 -0.70 -10.05
CA LEU A 2 -27.40 0.39 -9.63
C LEU A 2 -26.61 0.85 -10.86
N ALA A 3 -26.74 2.12 -11.26
CA ALA A 3 -26.02 2.68 -12.40
C ALA A 3 -24.49 2.50 -12.24
N PRO A 4 -23.74 2.28 -13.33
CA PRO A 4 -22.29 2.19 -13.24
C PRO A 4 -21.73 3.51 -12.71
N SER A 5 -21.26 3.49 -11.47
CA SER A 5 -20.67 4.65 -10.79
C SER A 5 -19.54 5.19 -11.67
N LYS A 6 -19.70 6.44 -12.13
CA LYS A 6 -18.73 7.16 -12.97
C LYS A 6 -17.39 7.10 -12.27
N LYS A 7 -16.44 6.31 -12.78
CA LYS A 7 -15.17 6.04 -12.10
C LYS A 7 -14.40 7.35 -11.94
N LEU A 8 -14.48 7.97 -10.76
CA LEU A 8 -13.82 9.23 -10.45
C LEU A 8 -12.31 9.00 -10.54
N LYS A 9 -11.66 9.62 -11.54
CA LYS A 9 -10.21 9.56 -11.72
C LYS A 9 -9.51 10.68 -10.95
N LEU A 10 -10.17 11.83 -10.88
CA LEU A 10 -9.66 13.05 -10.25
C LEU A 10 -10.67 13.52 -9.21
N ARG A 11 -10.18 13.99 -8.06
CA ARG A 11 -10.99 14.60 -7.01
C ARG A 11 -10.44 16.01 -6.72
N PRO A 12 -11.28 17.05 -6.68
CA PRO A 12 -10.85 18.37 -6.23
C PRO A 12 -10.55 18.31 -4.73
N VAL A 13 -9.39 18.81 -4.33
CA VAL A 13 -8.92 18.90 -2.94
C VAL A 13 -8.35 20.29 -2.70
N LEU A 14 -8.64 20.88 -1.54
CA LEU A 14 -7.99 22.11 -1.11
C LEU A 14 -6.57 21.77 -0.62
N VAL A 15 -5.57 22.39 -1.26
CA VAL A 15 -4.16 22.22 -0.93
C VAL A 15 -3.54 23.60 -0.70
N GLU A 16 -2.60 23.69 0.24
CA GLU A 16 -1.84 24.92 0.45
C GLU A 16 -1.16 25.37 -0.84
N ASN A 17 -1.27 26.66 -1.15
CA ASN A 17 -0.67 27.25 -2.34
C ASN A 17 0.84 27.41 -2.14
N PRO A 18 1.70 26.69 -2.91
CA PRO A 18 3.14 26.82 -2.78
C PRO A 18 3.67 28.21 -3.19
N PHE A 19 2.85 28.98 -3.92
CA PHE A 19 3.16 30.35 -4.33
C PHE A 19 2.59 31.41 -3.38
N HIS A 20 1.94 31.01 -2.28
CA HIS A 20 1.45 31.97 -1.30
C HIS A 20 2.62 32.70 -0.63
N SER A 21 2.65 34.02 -0.76
CA SER A 21 3.65 34.87 -0.13
C SER A 21 3.06 35.53 1.12
N ARG A 22 3.71 35.34 2.27
CA ARG A 22 3.33 36.02 3.53
C ARG A 22 3.62 37.52 3.51
N ALA A 23 4.43 38.00 2.56
CA ALA A 23 4.77 39.41 2.41
C ALA A 23 3.61 40.23 1.82
N HIS A 24 2.61 39.57 1.23
CA HIS A 24 1.44 40.20 0.65
C HIS A 24 0.17 39.79 1.41
N PRO A 25 -0.83 40.66 1.52
CA PRO A 25 -2.11 40.29 2.09
C PRO A 25 -2.71 39.11 1.33
N SER A 26 -3.43 38.24 2.03
CA SER A 26 -4.10 37.09 1.41
C SER A 26 -5.36 37.56 0.70
N ASP A 27 -5.24 37.80 -0.60
CA ASP A 27 -6.32 38.25 -1.48
C ASP A 27 -6.52 37.26 -2.65
N THR A 28 -7.38 37.61 -3.61
CA THR A 28 -7.66 36.77 -4.79
C THR A 28 -6.42 36.47 -5.64
N THR A 29 -5.40 37.33 -5.59
CA THR A 29 -4.14 37.17 -6.32
C THR A 29 -3.07 36.43 -5.50
N ASN A 30 -3.23 36.36 -4.18
CA ASN A 30 -2.37 35.62 -3.25
C ASN A 30 -3.19 34.72 -2.29
N PRO A 31 -3.92 33.72 -2.83
CA PRO A 31 -4.73 32.83 -2.01
C PRO A 31 -3.83 31.88 -1.20
N ARG A 32 -4.23 31.61 0.05
CA ARG A 32 -3.55 30.64 0.93
C ARG A 32 -3.71 29.21 0.45
N ASP A 33 -4.91 28.87 -0.04
CA ASP A 33 -5.27 27.54 -0.50
C ASP A 33 -5.75 27.60 -1.95
N VAL A 34 -5.41 26.58 -2.73
CA VAL A 34 -5.85 26.40 -4.11
C VAL A 34 -6.55 25.06 -4.26
N VAL A 35 -7.53 25.00 -5.17
CA VAL A 35 -8.18 23.73 -5.52
C VAL A 35 -7.26 22.97 -6.47
N ALA A 36 -6.68 21.88 -6.00
CA ALA A 36 -5.87 20.97 -6.79
C ALA A 36 -6.69 19.72 -7.19
N MET A 37 -6.40 19.17 -8.37
CA MET A 37 -7.00 17.91 -8.83
C MET A 37 -6.12 16.74 -8.39
N MET A 38 -6.55 16.02 -7.34
CA MET A 38 -5.85 14.86 -6.81
C MET A 38 -6.21 13.59 -7.60
N ASN A 39 -5.21 12.81 -7.99
CA ASN A 39 -5.43 11.52 -8.65
C ASN A 39 -5.84 10.46 -7.63
N VAL A 40 -7.09 10.01 -7.69
CA VAL A 40 -7.63 9.03 -6.74
C VAL A 40 -6.94 7.66 -6.87
N ARG A 41 -6.31 7.38 -8.01
CA ARG A 41 -5.68 6.09 -8.34
C ARG A 41 -4.17 6.06 -8.13
N GLU A 42 -3.59 7.08 -7.53
CA GLU A 42 -2.15 7.10 -7.23
C GLU A 42 -1.73 5.98 -6.27
N SER A 43 -2.64 5.56 -5.37
CA SER A 43 -2.40 4.48 -4.43
C SER A 43 -3.69 3.74 -4.08
N ALA A 44 -3.56 2.47 -3.67
CA ALA A 44 -4.69 1.69 -3.18
C ALA A 44 -5.31 2.35 -1.94
N ILE A 45 -4.49 2.98 -1.08
CA ILE A 45 -4.93 3.71 0.11
C ILE A 45 -5.86 4.87 -0.31
N THR A 46 -5.41 5.74 -1.23
CA THR A 46 -6.17 6.89 -1.74
C THR A 46 -7.48 6.42 -2.41
N THR A 47 -7.44 5.33 -3.17
CA THR A 47 -8.63 4.77 -3.81
C THR A 47 -9.65 4.24 -2.79
N MET A 48 -9.21 3.50 -1.78
CA MET A 48 -10.11 2.94 -0.75
C MET A 48 -10.70 4.04 0.14
N ALA A 49 -9.91 5.05 0.50
CA ALA A 49 -10.37 6.23 1.21
C ALA A 49 -11.42 7.01 0.40
N ALA A 50 -11.18 7.24 -0.89
CA ALA A 50 -12.14 7.94 -1.76
C ALA A 50 -13.46 7.17 -1.97
N ARG A 51 -13.45 5.84 -1.81
CA ARG A 51 -14.64 4.99 -1.82
C ARG A 51 -15.36 4.93 -0.46
N GLY A 52 -14.81 5.55 0.59
CA GLY A 52 -15.37 5.48 1.95
C GLY A 52 -15.17 4.13 2.63
N VAL A 53 -14.25 3.30 2.12
CA VAL A 53 -13.92 1.99 2.72
C VAL A 53 -12.98 2.17 3.92
N LEU A 54 -12.15 3.21 3.91
CA LEU A 54 -11.25 3.56 5.01
C LEU A 54 -11.70 4.86 5.67
N ASP A 55 -11.70 4.87 7.01
CA ASP A 55 -11.83 6.09 7.80
C ASP A 55 -10.49 6.85 7.90
N SER A 56 -10.51 8.04 8.53
CA SER A 56 -9.32 8.90 8.64
C SER A 56 -8.20 8.27 9.48
N ALA A 57 -8.54 7.51 10.53
CA ALA A 57 -7.56 6.83 11.37
C ALA A 57 -6.89 5.67 10.61
N GLN A 58 -7.67 4.92 9.84
CA GLN A 58 -7.18 3.84 8.99
C GLN A 58 -6.30 4.35 7.84
N VAL A 59 -6.65 5.49 7.24
CA VAL A 59 -5.81 6.16 6.24
C VAL A 59 -4.47 6.59 6.85
N ALA A 60 -4.49 7.18 8.05
CA ALA A 60 -3.28 7.56 8.76
C ALA A 60 -2.40 6.34 9.08
N ALA A 61 -2.99 5.24 9.56
CA ALA A 61 -2.28 4.00 9.83
C ALA A 61 -1.66 3.39 8.55
N ALA A 62 -2.45 3.30 7.47
CA ALA A 62 -1.98 2.78 6.19
C ALA A 62 -0.85 3.63 5.59
N THR A 63 -0.93 4.95 5.75
CA THR A 63 0.12 5.89 5.30
C THR A 63 1.42 5.67 6.06
N ARG A 64 1.35 5.53 7.40
CA ARG A 64 2.52 5.21 8.24
C ARG A 64 3.12 3.86 7.87
N PHE A 65 2.28 2.84 7.67
CA PHE A 65 2.72 1.52 7.23
C PHE A 65 3.47 1.59 5.90
N ARG A 66 2.96 2.34 4.91
CA ARG A 66 3.63 2.54 3.62
C ARG A 66 5.02 3.15 3.80
N VAL A 67 5.14 4.20 4.61
CA VAL A 67 6.44 4.84 4.87
C VAL A 67 7.43 3.84 5.49
N LEU A 68 6.99 3.08 6.48
CA LEU A 68 7.83 2.04 7.10
C LEU A 68 8.20 0.94 6.10
N TRP A 69 7.26 0.47 5.30
CA TRP A 69 7.50 -0.54 4.27
C TRP A 69 8.52 -0.08 3.23
N GLU A 70 8.37 1.15 2.71
CA GLU A 70 9.30 1.73 1.75
C GLU A 70 10.70 1.95 2.35
N ALA A 71 10.78 2.37 3.62
CA ALA A 71 12.04 2.53 4.33
C ALA A 71 12.76 1.21 4.63
N MET A 72 12.02 0.11 4.80
CA MET A 72 12.55 -1.24 5.05
C MET A 72 12.97 -1.99 3.78
N ASP A 73 13.15 -1.31 2.65
CA ASP A 73 13.39 -1.91 1.33
C ASP A 73 12.21 -2.76 0.83
N GLY A 74 11.00 -2.19 0.92
CA GLY A 74 9.76 -2.74 0.36
C GLY A 74 9.74 -2.91 -1.16
N LYS A 75 10.88 -2.69 -1.82
CA LYS A 75 11.18 -2.94 -3.23
C LYS A 75 11.86 -4.30 -3.44
N GLY A 76 11.97 -5.13 -2.40
CA GLY A 76 12.62 -6.42 -2.51
C GLY A 76 14.13 -6.25 -2.62
N THR A 77 14.83 -6.97 -1.75
CA THR A 77 16.04 -7.73 -2.09
C THR A 77 16.53 -7.42 -3.50
N GLY A 78 17.59 -6.60 -3.60
CA GLY A 78 18.29 -6.34 -4.86
C GLY A 78 18.35 -7.63 -5.68
N ALA A 79 17.96 -7.52 -6.95
CA ALA A 79 17.82 -8.60 -7.94
C ALA A 79 18.43 -9.92 -7.45
N ILE A 80 17.59 -10.96 -7.23
CA ILE A 80 18.08 -12.30 -6.91
C ILE A 80 19.20 -12.58 -7.92
N ASP A 81 20.43 -12.61 -7.42
CA ASP A 81 21.60 -12.85 -8.24
C ASP A 81 21.49 -14.30 -8.70
N TYR A 82 20.94 -14.50 -9.90
CA TYR A 82 20.76 -15.82 -10.49
C TYR A 82 22.09 -16.52 -10.79
N GLY A 83 23.23 -15.85 -10.61
CA GLY A 83 24.57 -16.43 -10.64
C GLY A 83 25.02 -17.03 -9.31
N ARG A 84 24.28 -16.82 -8.21
CA ARG A 84 24.59 -17.44 -6.90
C ARG A 84 24.05 -18.86 -6.83
N GLU A 85 24.92 -19.78 -6.45
CA GLU A 85 24.56 -21.17 -6.17
C GLU A 85 23.47 -21.23 -5.09
N ARG A 86 22.39 -21.95 -5.40
CA ARG A 86 21.23 -22.10 -4.52
C ARG A 86 21.63 -22.99 -3.33
N VAL A 87 21.92 -22.38 -2.18
CA VAL A 87 22.20 -23.11 -0.95
C VAL A 87 20.88 -23.68 -0.43
N ASP A 88 20.73 -25.02 -0.45
CA ASP A 88 19.64 -25.71 0.25
C ASP A 88 19.83 -25.44 1.75
N GLY A 89 19.08 -24.48 2.28
CA GLY A 89 19.12 -24.07 3.68
C GLY A 89 19.00 -25.30 4.57
N GLY A 90 20.07 -25.61 5.29
CA GLY A 90 20.29 -26.85 6.02
C GLY A 90 19.03 -27.38 6.72
N LYS A 91 18.68 -28.62 6.36
CA LYS A 91 17.61 -29.48 6.88
C LYS A 91 17.23 -29.22 8.35
N ALA A 92 15.95 -28.97 8.59
CA ALA A 92 15.21 -29.79 9.53
C ALA A 92 14.25 -30.67 8.72
N ARG A 93 14.45 -31.99 8.76
CA ARG A 93 13.48 -32.93 8.18
C ARG A 93 12.16 -32.76 8.92
N ASP A 94 11.11 -32.48 8.18
CA ASP A 94 9.73 -32.54 8.67
C ASP A 94 9.47 -33.94 9.27
N GLN A 95 9.11 -34.01 10.55
CA GLN A 95 8.81 -35.27 11.24
C GLN A 95 7.41 -35.82 10.92
N ILE A 96 6.78 -35.40 9.82
CA ILE A 96 5.41 -35.83 9.45
C ILE A 96 5.37 -37.02 8.48
N THR A 97 6.49 -37.64 8.12
CA THR A 97 6.47 -38.97 7.45
C THR A 97 6.58 -40.14 8.43
N ARG A 98 5.74 -40.14 9.49
CA ARG A 98 5.50 -41.35 10.27
C ARG A 98 4.50 -42.22 9.51
N VAL A 99 5.04 -43.15 8.72
CA VAL A 99 4.34 -44.31 8.16
C VAL A 99 3.40 -44.88 9.23
N ARG A 100 2.10 -44.72 9.01
CA ARG A 100 1.05 -45.44 9.75
C ARG A 100 1.16 -46.91 9.33
N ARG A 101 2.01 -47.67 10.03
CA ARG A 101 2.00 -49.13 9.97
C ARG A 101 0.61 -49.59 10.39
N ARG A 102 -0.17 -50.10 9.44
CA ARG A 102 -1.33 -50.96 9.75
C ARG A 102 -0.80 -52.20 10.47
N PRO A 103 -1.37 -52.61 11.60
CA PRO A 103 -1.05 -53.91 12.18
C PRO A 103 -1.50 -55.00 11.20
N SER A 104 -0.58 -55.94 10.96
CA SER A 104 -0.81 -57.20 10.27
C SER A 104 -1.83 -58.03 11.06
N SER A 105 -2.96 -58.35 10.43
CA SER A 105 -3.81 -59.46 10.86
C SER A 105 -3.24 -60.73 10.20
N SER A 106 -2.76 -61.66 11.01
CA SER A 106 -2.38 -63.01 10.59
C SER A 106 -3.11 -64.04 11.46
N ALA A 107 -3.59 -65.09 10.78
CA ALA A 107 -4.18 -66.34 11.27
C ALA A 107 -5.63 -66.27 11.79
#